data_AF-A0A3A9FIU5-F1
#
_entry.id   AF-A0A3A9FIU5-F1
#
_cell.length_a   1.000
_cell.length_b   1.000
_cell.length_c   1.000
_cell.angle_alpha   90.00
_cell.angle_beta   90.00
_cell.angle_gamma   90.00
#
_symmetry.space_group_name_H-M   'P 1'
#
loop_
_entity.id
_entity.type
_entity.pdbx_description
1 polymer ?
#
loop_
_entity_poly.entity_id
_entity_poly.type
_entity_poly.pdbx_seq_one_letter_code
_entity_poly.pdbx_strand_id
1 'polypeptide(L)'
;MKSKERRMRSFVARGNKLINEGKTPEGMKMIERGLQYYSDRVLNAINPHAKEDTVLMVLVLHHLINEMDKCQPGVKELADKMSKCIVFPALDMIVKIKKMNEE
;
A
#
# COMPACT_ATOMS: atom_id res chain seq x y z
N MET A 1 -2.71 2.35 -31.52
CA MET A 1 -3.40 3.22 -30.54
C MET A 1 -2.98 2.79 -29.14
N LYS A 2 -2.10 3.53 -28.43
CA LYS A 2 -1.78 3.20 -27.04
C LYS A 2 -3.05 3.45 -26.23
N SER A 3 -3.64 2.41 -25.65
CA SER A 3 -4.77 2.60 -24.73
C SER A 3 -4.28 3.54 -23.63
N LYS A 4 -4.97 4.67 -23.45
CA LYS A 4 -4.63 5.63 -22.40
C LYS A 4 -5.05 4.95 -21.10
N GLU A 5 -4.14 4.15 -20.55
CA GLU A 5 -4.37 3.36 -19.35
C GLU A 5 -4.98 4.28 -18.30
N ARG A 6 -6.21 3.97 -17.88
CA ARG A 6 -7.06 4.88 -17.10
C ARG A 6 -6.43 4.95 -15.70
N ARG A 7 -5.49 5.89 -15.53
CA ARG A 7 -4.71 6.04 -14.29
C ARG A 7 -5.65 6.08 -13.10
N MET A 8 -5.44 5.17 -12.16
CA MET A 8 -6.28 5.09 -10.98
C MET A 8 -6.26 6.42 -10.23
N ARG A 9 -7.44 6.89 -9.80
CA ARG A 9 -7.55 8.13 -9.03
C ARG A 9 -6.91 7.93 -7.66
N SER A 10 -6.04 8.85 -7.26
CA SER A 10 -5.31 8.80 -5.99
C SER A 10 -6.24 8.72 -4.77
N PHE A 11 -6.00 7.76 -3.89
CA PHE A 11 -6.69 7.65 -2.60
C PHE A 11 -6.40 8.85 -1.71
N VAL A 12 -5.14 9.27 -1.62
CA VAL A 12 -4.69 10.41 -0.81
C VAL A 12 -5.32 11.71 -1.29
N ALA A 13 -5.31 11.98 -2.60
CA ALA A 13 -5.90 13.22 -3.14
C ALA A 13 -7.41 13.29 -2.89
N ARG A 14 -8.11 12.15 -3.01
CA ARG A 14 -9.54 12.05 -2.73
C ARG A 14 -9.84 12.16 -1.23
N GLY A 15 -9.01 11.56 -0.39
CA GLY A 15 -9.10 11.66 1.06
C GLY A 15 -8.93 13.11 1.53
N ASN A 16 -7.87 13.78 1.07
CA ASN A 16 -7.60 15.18 1.40
C ASN A 16 -8.73 16.11 0.93
N LYS A 17 -9.32 15.85 -0.25
CA LYS A 17 -10.49 16.60 -0.70
C LYS A 17 -11.66 16.50 0.29
N LEU A 18 -11.97 15.30 0.78
CA LEU A 18 -13.04 15.09 1.76
C LEU A 18 -12.72 15.77 3.10
N ILE A 19 -11.47 15.68 3.57
CA ILE A 19 -11.02 16.35 4.80
C ILE A 19 -11.21 17.87 4.68
N ASN A 20 -10.81 18.46 3.55
CA ASN A 20 -10.96 19.90 3.30
C ASN A 20 -12.43 20.34 3.18
N GLU A 21 -13.34 19.43 2.82
CA GLU A 21 -14.80 19.66 2.82
C GLU A 21 -15.44 19.47 4.21
N GLY A 22 -14.64 19.25 5.26
CA GLY A 22 -15.12 18.98 6.63
C GLY A 22 -15.59 17.55 6.88
N LYS A 23 -15.42 16.65 5.89
CA LYS A 23 -15.79 15.23 5.94
C LYS A 23 -14.60 14.36 6.34
N THR A 24 -14.01 14.68 7.48
CA THR A 24 -12.79 14.03 7.97
C THR A 24 -12.94 12.51 8.12
N PRO A 25 -14.03 11.96 8.70
CA PRO A 25 -14.20 10.51 8.80
C PRO A 25 -14.22 9.80 7.43
N GLU A 26 -14.88 10.36 6.43
CA GLU A 26 -14.95 9.82 5.08
C GLU A 26 -13.60 9.92 4.36
N GLY A 27 -12.88 11.02 4.59
CA GLY A 27 -11.52 11.23 4.07
C GLY A 27 -10.52 10.22 4.63
N MET A 28 -10.56 9.96 5.94
CA MET A 28 -9.73 8.94 6.58
C MET A 28 -10.09 7.54 6.09
N LYS A 29 -11.38 7.20 5.97
CA LYS A 29 -11.82 5.93 5.36
C LYS A 29 -11.33 5.77 3.92
N MET A 30 -11.23 6.85 3.14
CA MET A 30 -10.66 6.80 1.79
C MET A 30 -9.18 6.45 1.80
N ILE A 31 -8.43 7.00 2.75
CA ILE A 31 -7.01 6.72 2.96
C ILE A 31 -6.81 5.27 3.42
N GLU A 32 -7.57 4.79 4.39
CA GLU A 32 -7.55 3.40 4.86
C GLU A 32 -7.82 2.40 3.74
N ARG A 33 -8.79 2.69 2.87
CA ARG A 33 -9.04 1.86 1.67
C ARG A 33 -7.83 1.84 0.74
N GLY A 34 -7.11 2.95 0.61
CA GLY A 34 -5.88 3.01 -0.14
C GLY A 34 -4.79 2.12 0.46
N LEU A 35 -4.63 2.15 1.78
CA LEU A 35 -3.71 1.29 2.51
C LEU A 35 -4.02 -0.19 2.29
N GLN A 36 -5.28 -0.61 2.53
CA GLN A 36 -5.71 -1.98 2.27
C GLN A 36 -5.42 -2.41 0.83
N TYR A 37 -5.78 -1.57 -0.14
CA TYR A 37 -5.57 -1.86 -1.55
C TYR A 37 -4.10 -2.11 -1.91
N TYR A 38 -3.19 -1.28 -1.40
CA TYR A 38 -1.76 -1.47 -1.67
C TYR A 38 -1.18 -2.64 -0.88
N SER A 39 -1.62 -2.87 0.37
CA SER A 39 -1.27 -4.06 1.15
C SER A 39 -1.62 -5.33 0.41
N ASP A 40 -2.86 -5.47 -0.08
CA ASP A 40 -3.30 -6.67 -0.82
C ASP A 40 -2.46 -6.91 -2.07
N ARG A 41 -2.10 -5.85 -2.80
CA ARG A 41 -1.26 -5.96 -3.99
C ARG A 41 0.16 -6.42 -3.67
N VAL A 42 0.77 -5.85 -2.64
CA VAL A 42 2.12 -6.24 -2.21
C VAL A 42 2.10 -7.70 -1.74
N LEU A 43 1.12 -8.08 -0.95
CA LEU A 43 0.98 -9.44 -0.44
C LEU A 43 0.72 -10.45 -1.56
N ASN A 44 -0.16 -10.14 -2.50
CA ASN A 44 -0.40 -10.99 -3.67
C ASN A 44 0.83 -11.13 -4.56
N ALA A 45 1.73 -10.14 -4.59
CA ALA A 45 2.99 -10.24 -5.30
C ALA A 45 4.04 -11.08 -4.52
N ILE A 46 3.96 -11.13 -3.19
CA ILE A 46 4.91 -11.87 -2.33
C ILE A 46 4.48 -13.34 -2.17
N ASN A 47 3.20 -13.60 -1.93
CA ASN A 47 2.64 -14.91 -1.55
C ASN A 47 2.97 -16.09 -2.49
N PRO A 48 3.09 -15.92 -3.82
CA PRO A 48 3.38 -17.03 -4.73
C PRO A 48 4.80 -17.59 -4.61
N HIS A 49 5.72 -16.87 -3.96
CA HIS A 49 7.14 -17.21 -3.94
C HIS A 49 7.52 -18.07 -2.74
N ALA A 50 8.71 -18.68 -2.83
CA ALA A 50 9.27 -19.51 -1.76
C ALA A 50 9.54 -18.67 -0.50
N LYS A 51 9.44 -19.31 0.67
CA LYS A 51 9.65 -18.62 1.95
C LYS A 51 11.07 -18.07 2.07
N GLU A 52 12.04 -18.80 1.56
CA GLU A 52 13.47 -18.47 1.54
C GLU A 52 13.74 -17.19 0.73
N ASP A 53 13.02 -16.99 -0.38
CA ASP A 53 13.13 -15.81 -1.24
C ASP A 53 12.58 -14.52 -0.59
N THR A 54 11.87 -14.64 0.54
CA THR A 54 11.40 -13.47 1.30
C THR A 54 12.56 -12.53 1.67
N VAL A 55 13.75 -13.08 1.92
CA VAL A 55 14.95 -12.28 2.20
C VAL A 55 15.30 -11.37 1.02
N LEU A 56 15.24 -11.90 -0.21
CA LEU A 56 15.49 -11.14 -1.43
C LEU A 56 14.43 -10.06 -1.65
N MET A 57 13.16 -10.38 -1.41
CA MET A 57 12.06 -9.41 -1.53
C MET A 57 12.20 -8.25 -0.55
N VAL A 58 12.56 -8.55 0.70
CA VAL A 58 12.80 -7.52 1.73
C VAL A 58 13.95 -6.61 1.31
N LEU A 59 15.06 -7.16 0.80
CA LEU A 59 16.19 -6.37 0.29
C LEU A 59 15.77 -5.45 -0.87
N VAL A 60 15.02 -5.97 -1.84
CA VAL A 60 14.53 -5.19 -2.98
C VAL A 60 13.58 -4.09 -2.52
N LEU A 61 12.61 -4.38 -1.64
CA LEU A 61 11.68 -3.38 -1.13
C LEU A 61 12.40 -2.27 -0.36
N HIS A 62 13.37 -2.60 0.48
CA HIS A 62 14.19 -1.60 1.18
C HIS A 62 14.97 -0.70 0.21
N HIS A 63 15.57 -1.31 -0.82
CA HIS A 63 16.27 -0.54 -1.85
C HIS A 63 15.32 0.43 -2.56
N LEU A 64 14.13 -0.05 -2.97
CA LEU A 64 13.12 0.78 -3.62
C LEU A 64 12.64 1.93 -2.75
N ILE A 65 12.39 1.70 -1.46
CA ILE A 65 12.00 2.76 -0.52
C ILE A 65 13.08 3.86 -0.43
N ASN A 66 14.36 3.47 -0.45
CA ASN A 66 15.45 4.43 -0.44
C ASN A 66 15.56 5.22 -1.75
N GLU A 67 15.38 4.58 -2.89
CA GLU A 67 15.39 5.28 -4.18
C GLU A 67 14.17 6.18 -4.35
N MET A 68 12.98 5.79 -3.87
CA MET A 68 11.78 6.62 -3.92
C MET A 68 11.97 7.96 -3.20
N ASP A 69 12.68 7.97 -2.08
CA ASP A 69 12.97 9.19 -1.32
C ASP A 69 13.95 10.12 -2.05
N LYS A 70 14.89 9.56 -2.81
CA LYS A 70 15.76 10.34 -3.69
C LYS A 70 14.97 10.95 -4.86
N CYS A 71 14.03 10.19 -5.45
CA CYS A 71 13.21 10.65 -6.56
C CYS A 71 12.11 11.64 -6.14
N GLN A 72 11.60 11.50 -4.91
CA GLN A 72 10.53 12.33 -4.35
C GLN A 72 10.93 12.74 -2.93
N PRO A 73 11.75 13.82 -2.81
CA PRO A 73 12.21 14.30 -1.51
C PRO A 73 11.04 14.56 -0.56
N GLY A 74 11.13 14.00 0.66
CA GLY A 74 10.13 14.16 1.71
C GLY A 74 9.03 13.08 1.72
N VAL A 75 9.05 12.11 0.81
CA VAL A 75 8.08 10.99 0.82
C VAL A 75 8.22 10.13 2.09
N LYS A 76 9.44 9.91 2.59
CA LYS A 76 9.65 9.17 3.84
C LYS A 76 9.09 9.91 5.05
N GLU A 77 9.40 11.19 5.17
CA GLU A 77 8.88 12.02 6.28
C GLU A 77 7.35 12.07 6.25
N LEU A 78 6.76 12.19 5.06
CA LEU A 78 5.30 12.16 4.91
C LEU A 78 4.72 10.80 5.29
N ALA A 79 5.35 9.69 4.88
CA ALA A 79 4.94 8.35 5.26
C ALA A 79 5.02 8.14 6.79
N ASP A 80 6.09 8.62 7.44
CA ASP A 80 6.27 8.55 8.89
C ASP A 80 5.26 9.41 9.67
N LYS A 81 4.88 10.57 9.14
CA LYS A 81 3.79 11.37 9.71
C LYS A 81 2.46 10.66 9.56
N MET A 82 2.22 10.08 8.38
CA MET A 82 0.98 9.39 8.07
C MET A 82 0.81 8.12 8.90
N SER A 83 1.89 7.36 9.14
CA SER A 83 1.87 6.13 9.94
C SER A 83 1.37 6.34 11.37
N LYS A 84 1.52 7.54 11.93
CA LYS A 84 1.05 7.90 13.28
C LYS A 84 -0.47 8.15 13.35
N CYS A 85 -1.10 8.41 12.21
CA CYS A 85 -2.51 8.79 12.12
C CYS A 85 -3.37 7.72 11.43
N ILE A 86 -2.78 6.60 11.03
CA ILE A 86 -3.46 5.52 10.31
C ILE A 86 -3.34 4.22 11.10
N VAL A 87 -4.38 3.39 11.02
CA VAL A 87 -4.32 2.02 11.47
C VAL A 87 -3.93 1.15 10.28
N PHE A 88 -2.82 0.43 10.39
CA PHE A 88 -2.45 -0.53 9.36
C PHE A 88 -3.44 -1.70 9.36
N PRO A 89 -3.82 -2.20 8.18
CA PRO A 89 -4.69 -3.37 8.10
C PRO A 89 -4.00 -4.58 8.74
N ALA A 90 -4.76 -5.37 9.49
CA ALA A 90 -4.28 -6.60 10.10
C ALA A 90 -3.84 -7.59 9.00
N LEU A 91 -2.66 -8.19 9.17
CA LEU A 91 -2.06 -9.10 8.19
C LEU A 91 -2.68 -10.51 8.23
N ASP A 92 -3.62 -10.73 9.14
CA ASP A 92 -4.27 -11.99 9.49
C ASP A 92 -5.08 -12.61 8.32
N MET A 93 -5.35 -11.83 7.26
CA MET A 93 -5.97 -12.33 6.02
C MET A 93 -5.01 -13.16 5.14
N ILE A 94 -3.70 -13.12 5.37
CA ILE A 94 -2.68 -13.73 4.47
C ILE A 94 -2.64 -15.27 4.56
N VAL A 95 -3.05 -15.86 5.68
CA VAL A 95 -2.90 -17.32 5.89
C VAL A 95 -4.13 -18.12 5.43
N LYS A 96 -5.33 -17.51 5.33
CA LYS A 96 -6.56 -18.27 5.08
C LYS A 96 -6.76 -18.76 3.64
N ILE A 97 -6.08 -18.18 2.65
CA ILE A 97 -6.27 -18.58 1.24
C ILE A 97 -5.31 -19.71 0.81
N LYS A 98 -4.15 -19.89 1.48
CA LYS A 98 -3.20 -20.94 1.07
C LYS A 98 -3.52 -22.35 1.61
N LYS A 99 -4.42 -22.49 2.58
CA LYS A 99 -4.91 -23.79 3.08
C LYS A 99 -5.95 -24.49 2.18
N MET A 100 -6.36 -23.86 1.07
CA MET A 100 -7.31 -24.45 0.12
C MET A 100 -6.67 -25.11 -1.10
N ASN A 101 -5.35 -25.00 -1.28
CA ASN A 101 -4.66 -25.57 -2.46
C ASN A 101 -3.58 -26.60 -2.06
N GLU A 102 -3.72 -27.25 -0.90
CA GLU A 102 -3.03 -28.52 -0.63
C GLU A 102 -3.96 -29.66 -1.06
N GLU A 103 -3.95 -29.97 -2.37
CA GLU A 103 -4.34 -31.28 -2.93
C GLU A 103 -3.10 -31.96 -3.52
#